data_AF-A0A0C2I8X7-F1
#
_entry.id   AF-A0A0C2I8X7-F1
#
_cell.length_a   1.000
_cell.length_b   1.000
_cell.length_c   1.000
_cell.angle_alpha   90.00
_cell.angle_beta   90.00
_cell.angle_gamma   90.00
#
_symmetry.space_group_name_H-M   'P 1'
#
loop_
_entity.id
_entity.type
_entity.pdbx_description
1 polymer ?
#
loop_
_entity_poly.entity_id
_entity_poly.type
_entity_poly.pdbx_seq_one_letter_code
_entity_poly.pdbx_strand_id
1 'polypeptide(L)'
;MNPFNVIRDSLYFFQRNLRQIALLCLPLVIFEALLQQLLDNAVGPDASPIYGLLAGLLVYPLYTAALILFLDARSRGEAPLNRDLLAMSLRLWPRFALLSAVNTIAIVLGLSLYFIPGIWLIVVLAFSEYLLVLRGREPLQAIKESFALSRGRFWLTFTCILCVMGPLWLFKGLSLSIYPAPQNPVLTLIIDSAHSFLQLFTSVVLFRIYMLIGENSAND
;
A
#
# COMPACT_ATOMS: atom_id res chain seq x y z
N MET A 1 -2.37 9.11 -21.47
CA MET A 1 -3.10 9.73 -20.33
C MET A 1 -2.10 10.48 -19.47
N ASN A 2 -2.42 11.71 -19.04
CA ASN A 2 -1.49 12.51 -18.25
C ASN A 2 -1.47 12.02 -16.79
N PRO A 3 -0.29 11.66 -16.23
CA PRO A 3 -0.17 11.17 -14.85
C PRO A 3 -0.69 12.18 -13.83
N PHE A 4 -0.56 13.48 -14.13
CA PHE A 4 -1.05 14.57 -13.29
C PHE A 4 -2.57 14.55 -13.11
N ASN A 5 -3.34 14.21 -14.15
CA ASN A 5 -4.80 14.13 -14.06
C ASN A 5 -5.21 12.96 -13.15
N VAL A 6 -4.54 11.81 -13.29
CA VAL A 6 -4.79 10.64 -12.44
C VAL A 6 -4.54 10.98 -10.97
N ILE A 7 -3.43 11.66 -10.67
CA ILE A 7 -3.10 12.06 -9.29
C ILE A 7 -4.10 13.09 -8.77
N ARG A 8 -4.43 14.13 -9.55
CA ARG A 8 -5.38 15.18 -9.15
C ARG A 8 -6.75 14.58 -8.81
N ASP A 9 -7.25 13.71 -9.66
CA ASP A 9 -8.57 13.13 -9.43
C ASP A 9 -8.56 12.15 -8.25
N SER A 10 -7.47 11.41 -8.08
CA SER A 10 -7.27 10.56 -6.90
C SER A 10 -7.21 11.40 -5.63
N LEU A 11 -6.57 12.57 -5.68
CA LEU A 11 -6.48 13.52 -4.56
C LEU A 11 -7.85 14.05 -4.19
N TYR A 12 -8.65 14.45 -5.19
CA TYR A 12 -10.02 14.89 -4.97
C TYR A 12 -10.88 13.79 -4.32
N PHE A 13 -10.78 12.56 -4.82
CA PHE A 13 -11.47 11.42 -4.25
C PHE A 13 -11.03 11.12 -2.80
N PHE A 14 -9.72 11.15 -2.54
CA PHE A 14 -9.15 10.93 -1.22
C PHE A 14 -9.61 12.00 -0.23
N GLN A 15 -9.57 13.28 -0.61
CA GLN A 15 -10.05 14.39 0.21
C GLN A 15 -11.55 14.29 0.51
N ARG A 16 -12.37 13.95 -0.50
CA ARG A 16 -13.81 13.80 -0.35
C ARG A 16 -14.18 12.67 0.62
N ASN A 17 -13.42 11.58 0.60
CA ASN A 17 -13.67 10.39 1.42
C ASN A 17 -12.73 10.28 2.63
N LEU A 18 -11.96 11.34 2.93
CA LEU A 18 -10.87 11.31 3.90
C LEU A 18 -11.34 10.87 5.29
N ARG A 19 -12.51 11.33 5.72
CA ARG A 19 -13.08 10.95 7.01
C ARG A 19 -13.34 9.45 7.11
N GLN A 20 -13.86 8.83 6.06
CA GLN A 20 -14.17 7.39 6.08
C GLN A 20 -12.91 6.54 5.94
N ILE A 21 -11.98 6.95 5.07
CA ILE A 21 -10.67 6.30 4.93
C ILE A 21 -9.92 6.37 6.27
N ALA A 22 -9.94 7.53 6.94
CA ALA A 22 -9.37 7.68 8.27
C ALA A 22 -10.07 6.78 9.30
N LEU A 23 -11.40 6.80 9.39
CA LEU A 23 -12.11 5.94 10.35
C LEU A 23 -11.89 4.44 10.10
N LEU A 24 -11.65 4.03 8.85
CA LEU A 24 -11.39 2.64 8.49
C LEU A 24 -9.93 2.25 8.72
N CYS A 25 -8.97 3.03 8.21
CA CYS A 25 -7.57 2.63 8.14
C CYS A 25 -6.72 3.17 9.30
N LEU A 26 -7.05 4.35 9.84
CA LEU A 26 -6.25 5.01 10.88
C LEU A 26 -6.15 4.16 12.16
N PRO A 27 -7.22 3.50 12.66
CA PRO A 27 -7.09 2.59 13.81
C PRO A 27 -6.15 1.42 13.54
N LEU A 28 -6.16 0.86 12.32
CA LEU A 28 -5.27 -0.24 11.94
C LEU A 28 -3.82 0.23 11.79
N VAL A 29 -3.60 1.41 11.20
CA VAL A 29 -2.27 2.01 11.02
C VAL A 29 -1.65 2.35 12.38
N ILE A 30 -2.41 2.95 13.30
CA ILE A 30 -1.93 3.19 14.67
C ILE A 30 -1.59 1.86 15.36
N PHE A 31 -2.43 0.85 15.18
CA PHE A 31 -2.18 -0.47 15.77
C PHE A 31 -0.90 -1.11 15.21
N GLU A 32 -0.65 -1.01 13.90
CA GLU A 32 0.60 -1.44 13.27
C GLU A 32 1.81 -0.71 13.86
N ALA A 33 1.76 0.62 13.91
CA ALA A 33 2.86 1.43 14.40
C ALA A 33 3.15 1.17 15.89
N LEU A 34 2.10 0.99 16.69
CA LEU A 34 2.24 0.61 18.11
C LEU A 34 2.85 -0.79 18.25
N LEU A 35 2.42 -1.76 17.44
CA LEU A 35 2.96 -3.12 17.45
C LEU A 35 4.45 -3.12 17.09
N GLN A 36 4.85 -2.38 16.06
CA GLN A 36 6.24 -2.20 15.66
C GLN A 36 7.06 -1.58 16.80
N GLN A 37 6.57 -0.49 17.39
CA GLN A 37 7.23 0.16 18.51
C GLN A 37 7.38 -0.77 19.73
N LEU A 38 6.36 -1.57 20.06
CA LEU A 38 6.45 -2.54 21.15
C LEU A 38 7.47 -3.65 20.87
N LEU A 39 7.55 -4.12 19.63
CA LEU A 39 8.54 -5.11 19.19
C LEU A 39 9.97 -4.55 19.27
N ASP A 40 10.18 -3.32 18.79
CA ASP A 40 11.48 -2.67 18.82
C ASP A 40 11.98 -2.48 20.25
N ASN A 41 11.08 -2.11 21.18
CA ASN A 41 11.40 -2.01 22.60
C ASN A 41 11.65 -3.37 23.27
N ALA A 42 10.95 -4.42 22.84
CA ALA A 42 11.03 -5.75 23.47
C ALA A 42 12.24 -6.57 23.01
N VAL A 43 12.60 -6.49 21.73
CA VAL A 43 13.70 -7.30 21.15
C VAL A 43 15.04 -6.54 21.20
N GLY A 44 15.02 -5.22 21.40
CA GLY A 44 16.21 -4.39 21.49
C GLY A 44 16.83 -4.03 20.13
N PRO A 45 17.87 -3.18 20.10
CA PRO A 45 18.43 -2.62 18.86
C PRO A 45 19.16 -3.64 17.96
N ASP A 46 19.53 -4.81 18.48
CA ASP A 46 20.21 -5.88 17.73
C ASP A 46 19.24 -6.92 17.16
N ALA A 47 17.93 -6.65 17.20
CA ALA A 47 16.89 -7.51 16.67
C ALA A 47 17.03 -7.74 15.16
N SER A 48 16.72 -8.96 14.71
CA SER A 48 16.63 -9.24 13.28
C SER A 48 15.51 -8.40 12.63
N PRO A 49 15.75 -7.79 11.45
CA PRO A 49 14.72 -7.04 10.70
C PRO A 49 13.45 -7.84 10.38
N ILE A 50 13.51 -9.17 10.53
CA ILE A 50 12.41 -10.08 10.28
C ILE A 50 11.22 -9.85 11.20
N TYR A 51 11.42 -9.35 12.44
CA TYR A 51 10.32 -9.08 13.37
C TYR A 51 9.42 -7.95 12.89
N GLY A 52 10.02 -6.85 12.42
CA GLY A 52 9.29 -5.74 11.81
C GLY A 52 8.54 -6.18 10.54
N LEU A 53 9.17 -7.03 9.73
CA LEU A 53 8.52 -7.60 8.54
C LEU A 53 7.30 -8.46 8.90
N LEU A 54 7.40 -9.32 9.91
CA LEU A 54 6.29 -10.16 10.38
C LEU A 54 5.14 -9.32 10.95
N ALA A 55 5.46 -8.27 11.71
CA ALA A 55 4.46 -7.35 12.24
C ALA A 55 3.71 -6.61 11.12
N GLY A 56 4.46 -6.10 10.14
CA GLY A 56 3.89 -5.50 8.94
C GLY A 56 3.02 -6.50 8.18
N LEU A 57 3.49 -7.73 7.96
CA LEU A 57 2.74 -8.77 7.26
C LEU A 57 1.43 -9.16 7.95
N LEU A 58 1.33 -8.93 9.27
CA LEU A 58 0.11 -9.19 10.02
C LEU A 58 -0.94 -8.09 9.79
N VAL A 59 -0.53 -6.83 9.74
CA VAL A 59 -1.45 -5.68 9.71
C VAL A 59 -1.63 -5.09 8.30
N TYR A 60 -0.56 -5.01 7.51
CA TYR A 60 -0.55 -4.48 6.14
C TYR A 60 -1.62 -5.08 5.21
N PRO A 61 -1.76 -6.42 5.13
CA PRO A 61 -2.80 -7.03 4.31
C PRO A 61 -4.21 -6.61 4.72
N LEU A 62 -4.42 -6.35 6.01
CA LEU A 62 -5.74 -6.10 6.56
C LEU A 62 -6.25 -4.71 6.19
N TYR A 63 -5.46 -3.66 6.43
CA TYR A 63 -5.89 -2.30 6.06
C TYR A 63 -5.82 -2.07 4.55
N THR A 64 -4.87 -2.69 3.84
CA THR A 64 -4.76 -2.53 2.39
C THR A 64 -5.93 -3.20 1.68
N ALA A 65 -6.31 -4.43 2.05
CA ALA A 65 -7.51 -5.07 1.52
C ALA A 65 -8.79 -4.27 1.86
N ALA A 66 -8.90 -3.76 3.09
CA ALA A 66 -10.06 -2.96 3.50
C ALA A 66 -10.17 -1.68 2.69
N LEU A 67 -9.05 -1.00 2.44
CA LEU A 67 -8.98 0.18 1.59
C LEU A 67 -9.38 -0.15 0.15
N ILE A 68 -8.83 -1.20 -0.44
CA ILE A 68 -9.15 -1.60 -1.82
C ILE A 68 -10.64 -1.91 -1.97
N LEU A 69 -11.23 -2.67 -1.04
CA LEU A 69 -12.66 -2.97 -1.03
C LEU A 69 -13.52 -1.71 -0.84
N PHE A 70 -13.09 -0.78 0.01
CA PHE A 70 -13.76 0.50 0.18
C PHE A 70 -13.74 1.32 -1.12
N LEU A 71 -12.59 1.37 -1.80
CA LEU A 71 -12.44 2.08 -3.08
C LEU A 71 -13.33 1.47 -4.17
N ASP A 72 -13.39 0.14 -4.28
CA ASP A 72 -14.27 -0.55 -5.23
C ASP A 72 -15.74 -0.26 -4.94
N ALA A 73 -16.19 -0.45 -3.70
CA ALA A 73 -17.57 -0.16 -3.33
C ALA A 73 -17.96 1.30 -3.59
N ARG A 74 -17.07 2.24 -3.25
CA ARG A 74 -17.29 3.66 -3.53
C ARG A 74 -17.32 3.99 -5.02
N SER A 75 -16.51 3.31 -5.84
CA SER A 75 -16.55 3.46 -7.30
C SER A 75 -17.88 2.99 -7.90
N ARG A 76 -18.56 2.03 -7.26
CA ARG A 76 -19.90 1.53 -7.63
C ARG A 76 -21.04 2.38 -7.06
N GLY A 77 -20.74 3.43 -6.30
CA GLY A 77 -21.74 4.25 -5.61
C GLY A 77 -22.28 3.64 -4.32
N GLU A 78 -21.71 2.54 -3.84
CA GLU A 78 -22.11 1.88 -2.60
C GLU A 78 -21.46 2.53 -1.37
N ALA A 79 -22.05 2.29 -0.19
CA ALA A 79 -21.58 2.79 1.09
C ALA A 79 -21.57 1.66 2.14
N PRO A 80 -20.70 0.64 1.98
CA PRO A 80 -20.66 -0.49 2.90
C PRO A 80 -20.22 -0.05 4.30
N LEU A 81 -20.69 -0.77 5.32
CA LEU A 81 -20.30 -0.55 6.70
C LEU A 81 -18.82 -0.95 6.87
N ASN A 82 -18.06 -0.18 7.67
CA ASN A 82 -16.65 -0.48 7.95
C ASN A 82 -16.44 -1.90 8.49
N ARG A 83 -17.41 -2.43 9.26
CA ARG A 83 -17.36 -3.79 9.82
C ARG A 83 -17.37 -4.86 8.73
N ASP A 84 -18.16 -4.69 7.68
CA ASP A 84 -18.27 -5.65 6.59
C ASP A 84 -16.99 -5.67 5.75
N LEU A 85 -16.42 -4.47 5.50
CA LEU A 85 -15.12 -4.33 4.84
C LEU A 85 -14.01 -5.03 5.64
N LEU A 86 -13.96 -4.82 6.96
CA LEU A 86 -12.98 -5.48 7.82
C LEU A 86 -13.20 -7.00 7.88
N ALA A 87 -14.44 -7.47 7.96
CA ALA A 87 -14.76 -8.90 7.94
C ALA A 87 -14.33 -9.56 6.63
N MET A 88 -14.56 -8.90 5.49
CA MET A 88 -14.10 -9.39 4.19
C MET A 88 -12.57 -9.37 4.08
N SER A 89 -11.93 -8.33 4.59
CA SER A 89 -10.46 -8.23 4.64
C SER A 89 -9.83 -9.32 5.49
N LEU A 90 -10.43 -9.67 6.63
CA LEU A 90 -9.98 -10.80 7.47
C LEU A 90 -10.08 -12.14 6.73
N ARG A 91 -11.10 -12.34 5.88
CA ARG A 91 -11.22 -13.56 5.07
C ARG A 91 -10.14 -13.64 3.98
N LEU A 92 -9.76 -12.50 3.40
CA LEU A 92 -8.71 -12.40 2.38
C LEU A 92 -7.30 -12.41 2.98
N TRP A 93 -7.17 -12.13 4.28
CA TRP A 93 -5.91 -11.99 5.01
C TRP A 93 -4.86 -13.07 4.70
N PRO A 94 -5.13 -14.39 4.81
CA PRO A 94 -4.07 -15.38 4.63
C PRO A 94 -3.51 -15.40 3.20
N ARG A 95 -4.38 -15.19 2.20
CA ARG A 95 -3.97 -15.13 0.80
C ARG A 95 -3.20 -13.85 0.50
N PHE A 96 -3.67 -12.73 1.05
CA PHE A 96 -3.01 -11.44 0.87
C PHE A 96 -1.66 -11.41 1.59
N ALA A 97 -1.56 -11.91 2.81
CA ALA A 97 -0.30 -12.06 3.53
C ALA A 97 0.70 -12.92 2.74
N LEU A 98 0.25 -14.02 2.14
CA LEU A 98 1.11 -14.84 1.27
C LEU A 98 1.57 -14.05 0.03
N LEU A 99 0.66 -13.33 -0.62
CA LEU A 99 1.00 -12.46 -1.76
C LEU A 99 2.04 -11.41 -1.37
N SER A 100 1.81 -10.66 -0.29
CA SER A 100 2.71 -9.63 0.20
C SER A 100 4.08 -10.22 0.55
N ALA A 101 4.14 -11.37 1.22
CA ALA A 101 5.40 -12.03 1.53
C ALA A 101 6.19 -12.39 0.26
N VAL A 102 5.53 -12.98 -0.74
CA VAL A 102 6.15 -13.33 -2.02
C VAL A 102 6.62 -12.07 -2.76
N ASN A 103 5.81 -11.02 -2.77
CA ASN A 103 6.16 -9.74 -3.40
C ASN A 103 7.38 -9.11 -2.72
N THR A 104 7.39 -9.05 -1.38
CA THR A 104 8.52 -8.50 -0.62
C THR A 104 9.79 -9.30 -0.87
N ILE A 105 9.73 -10.63 -0.84
CA ILE A 105 10.89 -11.48 -1.14
C ILE A 105 11.38 -11.22 -2.58
N ALA A 106 10.47 -11.16 -3.56
CA ALA A 106 10.82 -10.88 -4.94
C ALA A 106 11.49 -9.50 -5.09
N ILE A 107 10.96 -8.46 -4.44
CA ILE A 107 11.50 -7.10 -4.48
C ILE A 107 12.88 -7.06 -3.81
N VAL A 108 13.04 -7.66 -2.63
CA VAL A 108 14.32 -7.71 -1.92
C VAL A 108 15.37 -8.47 -2.74
N LEU A 109 15.01 -9.63 -3.30
CA LEU A 109 15.89 -10.36 -4.21
C LEU A 109 16.24 -9.52 -5.45
N GLY A 110 15.25 -8.87 -6.05
CA GLY A 110 15.45 -7.95 -7.18
C GLY A 110 16.48 -6.88 -6.85
N LEU A 111 16.26 -6.13 -5.76
CA LEU A 111 17.19 -5.10 -5.27
C LEU A 111 18.58 -5.65 -4.96
N SER A 112 18.67 -6.88 -4.44
CA SER A 112 19.95 -7.53 -4.09
C SER A 112 20.73 -7.96 -5.33
N LEU A 113 20.05 -8.42 -6.39
CA LEU A 113 20.71 -8.76 -7.65
C LEU A 113 21.18 -7.50 -8.37
N TYR A 114 20.32 -6.48 -8.46
CA TYR A 114 20.65 -5.16 -9.02
C TYR A 114 19.54 -4.15 -8.69
N PHE A 115 19.87 -2.87 -8.50
CA PHE A 115 18.86 -1.87 -8.11
C PHE A 115 17.72 -1.72 -9.14
N ILE A 116 18.01 -1.86 -10.43
CA ILE A 116 17.04 -1.75 -11.52
C ILE A 116 15.93 -2.83 -11.46
N PRO A 117 16.22 -4.14 -11.41
CA PRO A 117 15.18 -5.17 -11.31
C PRO A 117 14.33 -5.05 -10.05
N GLY A 118 14.89 -4.57 -8.93
CA GLY A 118 14.11 -4.28 -7.73
C GLY A 118 13.04 -3.21 -7.96
N ILE A 119 13.42 -2.07 -8.52
CA ILE A 119 12.47 -1.00 -8.88
C ILE A 119 11.44 -1.50 -9.90
N TRP A 120 11.90 -2.25 -10.90
CA TRP A 120 11.02 -2.78 -11.92
C TRP A 120 9.94 -3.70 -11.30
N LEU A 121 10.33 -4.57 -10.36
CA LEU A 121 9.39 -5.43 -9.64
C LEU A 121 8.39 -4.64 -8.79
N ILE A 122 8.79 -3.53 -8.14
CA ILE A 122 7.86 -2.70 -7.36
C ILE A 122 6.70 -2.21 -8.24
N VAL A 123 7.00 -1.69 -9.43
CA VAL A 123 5.99 -1.18 -10.36
C VAL A 123 5.14 -2.32 -10.92
N VAL A 124 5.80 -3.42 -11.30
CA VAL A 124 5.14 -4.54 -11.97
C VAL A 124 4.25 -5.33 -11.02
N LEU A 125 4.61 -5.44 -9.74
CA LEU A 125 3.85 -6.13 -8.71
C LEU A 125 2.76 -5.26 -8.09
N ALA A 126 2.77 -3.94 -8.32
CA ALA A 126 1.81 -3.00 -7.75
C ALA A 126 0.34 -3.38 -8.02
N PHE A 127 0.04 -4.04 -9.15
CA PHE A 127 -1.34 -4.43 -9.48
C PHE A 127 -1.77 -5.79 -8.90
N SER A 128 -0.84 -6.57 -8.37
CA SER A 128 -1.13 -7.92 -7.88
C SER A 128 -2.11 -7.92 -6.70
N GLU A 129 -2.00 -6.94 -5.80
CA GLU A 129 -2.90 -6.79 -4.64
C GLU A 129 -4.34 -6.54 -5.07
N TYR A 130 -4.53 -5.71 -6.09
CA TYR A 130 -5.85 -5.41 -6.66
C TYR A 130 -6.46 -6.63 -7.36
N LEU A 131 -5.64 -7.40 -8.08
CA LEU A 131 -6.08 -8.64 -8.73
C LEU A 131 -6.51 -9.69 -7.70
N LEU A 132 -5.80 -9.81 -6.59
CA LEU A 132 -6.17 -10.72 -5.51
C LEU A 132 -7.47 -10.27 -4.83
N VAL A 133 -7.56 -9.00 -4.44
CA VAL A 133 -8.72 -8.50 -3.67
C VAL A 133 -9.97 -8.36 -4.51
N LEU A 134 -9.87 -7.79 -5.72
CA LEU A 134 -11.04 -7.45 -6.54
C LEU A 134 -11.45 -8.57 -7.48
N ARG A 135 -10.49 -9.38 -7.97
CA ARG A 135 -10.78 -10.51 -8.87
C ARG A 135 -10.69 -11.87 -8.18
N GLY A 136 -10.38 -11.91 -6.89
CA GLY A 136 -10.29 -13.16 -6.12
C GLY A 136 -9.21 -14.11 -6.62
N ARG A 137 -8.19 -13.60 -7.32
CA ARG A 137 -7.11 -14.43 -7.89
C ARG A 137 -6.22 -15.00 -6.78
N GLU A 138 -5.75 -16.23 -6.99
CA GLU A 138 -4.72 -16.81 -6.13
C GLU A 138 -3.40 -16.02 -6.23
N PRO A 139 -2.58 -15.94 -5.17
CA PRO A 139 -1.40 -15.07 -5.11
C PRO A 139 -0.46 -15.18 -6.31
N LEU A 140 -0.13 -16.41 -6.72
CA LEU A 140 0.76 -16.65 -7.87
C LEU A 140 0.13 -16.25 -9.21
N GLN A 141 -1.19 -16.38 -9.35
CA GLN A 141 -1.91 -15.98 -10.55
C GLN A 141 -2.01 -14.45 -10.61
N ALA A 142 -2.29 -13.80 -9.48
CA ALA A 142 -2.33 -12.35 -9.36
C ALA A 142 -1.00 -11.71 -9.75
N ILE A 143 0.13 -12.30 -9.33
CA ILE A 143 1.46 -11.87 -9.76
C ILE A 143 1.59 -11.98 -11.28
N LYS A 144 1.34 -13.15 -11.88
CA LYS A 144 1.48 -13.34 -13.33
C LYS A 144 0.63 -12.36 -14.14
N GLU A 145 -0.62 -12.15 -13.74
CA GLU A 145 -1.51 -11.19 -14.38
C GLU A 145 -1.02 -9.74 -14.20
N SER A 146 -0.48 -9.39 -13.02
CA SER A 146 0.12 -8.07 -12.76
C SER A 146 1.27 -7.74 -13.73
N PHE A 147 2.08 -8.74 -14.08
CA PHE A 147 3.12 -8.60 -15.10
C PHE A 147 2.55 -8.29 -16.49
N ALA A 148 1.49 -8.97 -16.89
CA ALA A 148 0.84 -8.72 -18.16
C ALA A 148 0.23 -7.31 -18.23
N LEU A 149 -0.44 -6.86 -17.15
CA LEU A 149 -1.04 -5.53 -17.08
C LEU A 149 -0.01 -4.39 -17.12
N SER A 150 1.19 -4.63 -16.61
CA SER A 150 2.24 -3.61 -16.51
C SER A 150 3.00 -3.37 -17.82
N ARG A 151 3.00 -4.33 -18.77
CA ARG A 151 3.86 -4.31 -19.99
C ARG A 151 3.62 -3.14 -20.95
N GLY A 152 2.46 -2.47 -20.93
CA GLY A 152 2.18 -1.32 -21.79
C GLY A 152 2.21 0.05 -21.09
N ARG A 153 2.26 0.07 -19.76
CA ARG A 153 1.96 1.28 -18.96
C ARG A 153 2.93 1.49 -17.81
N PHE A 154 4.03 0.74 -17.80
CA PHE A 154 5.09 0.81 -16.78
C PHE A 154 5.49 2.25 -16.46
N TRP A 155 5.79 3.07 -17.47
CA TRP A 155 6.22 4.46 -17.28
C TRP A 155 5.16 5.35 -16.62
N LEU A 156 3.88 5.11 -16.93
CA LEU A 156 2.78 5.84 -16.30
C LEU A 156 2.70 5.46 -14.82
N THR A 157 2.65 4.16 -14.52
CA THR A 157 2.59 3.64 -13.15
C THR A 157 3.81 4.09 -12.34
N PHE A 158 5.00 3.95 -12.91
CA PHE A 158 6.26 4.38 -12.30
C PHE A 158 6.25 5.88 -11.99
N THR A 159 5.88 6.73 -12.95
CA THR A 159 5.81 8.19 -12.73
C THR A 159 4.79 8.55 -11.66
N CYS A 160 3.62 7.92 -11.65
CA CYS A 160 2.62 8.14 -10.62
C CYS A 160 3.10 7.72 -9.23
N ILE A 161 3.72 6.54 -9.10
CA ILE A 161 4.33 6.08 -7.85
C ILE A 161 5.40 7.07 -7.41
N LEU A 162 6.29 7.49 -8.30
CA LEU A 162 7.40 8.40 -7.98
C LEU A 162 6.89 9.79 -7.56
N CYS A 163 5.87 10.32 -8.24
CA CYS A 163 5.27 11.61 -7.88
C CYS A 163 4.59 11.59 -6.51
N VAL A 164 4.09 10.44 -6.06
CA VAL A 164 3.46 10.31 -4.73
C VAL A 164 4.49 9.98 -3.66
N MET A 165 5.34 8.99 -3.91
CA MET A 165 6.34 8.52 -2.95
C MET A 165 7.46 9.53 -2.77
N GLY A 166 7.92 10.22 -3.82
CA GLY A 166 9.02 11.19 -3.74
C GLY A 166 8.81 12.25 -2.66
N PRO A 167 7.67 12.97 -2.64
CA PRO A 167 7.33 13.90 -1.57
C PRO A 167 7.23 13.25 -0.18
N LEU A 168 6.73 12.02 -0.09
CA LEU A 168 6.63 11.29 1.20
C LEU A 168 7.99 10.93 1.76
N TRP A 169 8.91 10.44 0.92
CA TRP A 169 10.29 10.16 1.29
C TRP A 169 11.02 11.44 1.72
N LEU A 170 10.82 12.55 1.01
CA LEU A 170 11.39 13.84 1.39
C LEU A 170 10.84 14.31 2.74
N PHE A 171 9.53 14.20 2.96
CA PHE A 171 8.89 14.55 4.22
C PHE A 171 9.41 13.71 5.38
N LYS A 172 9.53 12.38 5.20
CA LYS A 172 10.08 11.48 6.20
C LYS A 172 11.54 11.80 6.50
N GLY A 173 12.38 11.99 5.47
CA GLY A 173 13.79 12.37 5.62
C GLY A 173 13.99 13.69 6.37
N LEU A 174 13.21 14.72 6.02
CA LEU A 174 13.22 16.00 6.72
C LEU A 174 12.79 15.85 8.17
N SER A 175 11.71 15.11 8.44
CA SER A 175 11.21 14.88 9.80
C SER A 175 12.26 14.22 10.69
N LEU A 176 12.99 13.21 10.17
CA LEU A 176 14.05 12.52 10.89
C LEU A 176 15.30 13.39 11.08
N SER A 177 15.62 14.26 10.13
CA SER A 177 16.75 15.18 10.24
C SER A 177 16.53 16.28 11.28
N ILE A 178 15.29 16.76 11.42
CA ILE A 178 14.92 17.82 12.37
C ILE A 178 14.69 17.22 13.77
N TYR A 179 14.16 16.00 13.83
CA TYR A 179 13.88 15.27 15.07
C TYR A 179 14.59 13.90 15.06
N PRO A 180 15.91 13.85 15.27
CA PRO A 180 16.61 12.58 15.43
C PRO A 180 16.08 11.87 16.69
N ALA A 181 15.69 10.60 16.55
CA ALA A 181 15.40 9.74 17.71
C ALA A 181 16.66 9.71 18.59
N PRO A 182 16.61 10.08 19.89
CA PRO A 182 15.61 9.64 20.87
C PRO A 182 15.15 10.75 21.84
N GLN A 183 13.84 11.04 21.90
CA GLN A 183 13.30 11.74 23.08
C GLN A 183 11.78 11.61 23.27
N ASN A 184 10.99 11.31 22.24
CA ASN A 184 9.53 11.18 22.39
C ASN A 184 8.95 10.01 21.58
N PRO A 185 8.69 8.84 22.20
CA PRO A 185 8.03 7.70 21.54
C PRO A 185 6.65 8.04 20.96
N VAL A 186 5.98 9.05 21.52
CA VAL A 186 4.68 9.53 21.02
C VAL A 186 4.84 10.29 19.71
N LEU A 187 5.90 11.09 19.54
CA LEU A 187 6.13 11.83 18.30
C LEU A 187 6.50 10.89 17.14
N THR A 188 7.33 9.88 17.41
CA THR A 188 7.66 8.85 16.41
C THR A 188 6.41 8.11 15.96
N LEU A 189 5.54 7.70 16.90
CA LEU A 189 4.26 7.06 16.59
C LEU A 189 3.37 7.94 15.70
N ILE A 190 3.28 9.25 15.99
CA ILE A 190 2.49 10.19 15.19
C ILE A 190 3.07 10.33 13.79
N ILE A 191 4.39 10.47 13.66
CA ILE A 191 5.07 10.63 12.37
C ILE A 191 4.91 9.37 11.51
N ASP A 192 5.13 8.18 12.08
CA ASP A 192 4.98 6.92 11.34
C ASP A 192 3.52 6.66 10.98
N SER A 193 2.58 6.94 11.88
CA SER A 193 1.15 6.83 11.58
C SER A 193 0.72 7.80 10.47
N ALA A 194 1.20 9.04 10.49
CA ALA A 194 0.93 10.03 9.46
C ALA A 194 1.55 9.62 8.12
N HIS A 195 2.78 9.11 8.13
CA HIS A 195 3.45 8.61 6.94
C HIS A 195 2.69 7.42 6.34
N SER A 196 2.35 6.41 7.13
CA SER A 196 1.57 5.25 6.67
C SER A 196 0.18 5.63 6.19
N PHE A 197 -0.49 6.58 6.85
CA PHE A 197 -1.77 7.12 6.39
C PHE A 197 -1.65 7.85 5.04
N LEU A 198 -0.61 8.67 4.86
CA LEU A 198 -0.35 9.33 3.59
C LEU A 198 0.06 8.34 2.50
N GLN A 199 0.75 7.26 2.85
CA GLN A 199 1.10 6.18 1.92
C GLN A 199 -0.14 5.46 1.37
N LEU A 200 -1.27 5.43 2.08
CA LEU A 200 -2.55 4.93 1.56
C LEU A 200 -3.00 5.68 0.30
N PHE A 201 -2.58 6.94 0.13
CA PHE A 201 -2.85 7.70 -1.10
C PHE A 201 -2.24 7.03 -2.33
N THR A 202 -1.06 6.41 -2.20
CA THR A 202 -0.45 5.62 -3.28
C THR A 202 -1.37 4.50 -3.72
N SER A 203 -2.01 3.80 -2.77
CA SER A 203 -2.98 2.74 -3.08
C SER A 203 -4.23 3.28 -3.79
N VAL A 204 -4.67 4.51 -3.51
CA VAL A 204 -5.79 5.16 -4.24
C VAL A 204 -5.39 5.50 -5.68
N VAL A 205 -4.19 6.05 -5.88
CA VAL A 205 -3.67 6.37 -7.22
C VAL A 205 -3.53 5.11 -8.06
N LEU A 206 -2.95 4.05 -7.49
CA LEU A 206 -2.78 2.76 -8.15
C LEU A 206 -4.13 2.09 -8.45
N PHE A 207 -5.11 2.17 -7.54
CA PHE A 207 -6.47 1.70 -7.79
C PHE A 207 -7.09 2.40 -9.00
N ARG A 208 -6.92 3.73 -9.10
CA ARG A 208 -7.45 4.50 -10.24
C ARG A 208 -6.79 4.08 -11.54
N ILE A 209 -5.47 3.89 -11.56
CA ILE A 209 -4.75 3.36 -12.72
C ILE A 209 -5.27 1.97 -13.09
N TYR A 210 -5.48 1.10 -12.10
CA TYR A 210 -6.01 -0.25 -12.31
C TYR A 210 -7.41 -0.24 -12.93
N MET A 211 -8.32 0.61 -12.45
CA MET A 211 -9.66 0.76 -13.03
C MET A 211 -9.60 1.24 -14.48
N LEU A 212 -8.79 2.27 -14.76
CA LEU A 212 -8.60 2.81 -16.11
C LEU A 212 -7.98 1.78 -17.07
N ILE A 213 -7.09 0.92 -16.56
CA ILE A 213 -6.53 -0.20 -17.32
C ILE A 213 -7.63 -1.21 -17.67
N GLY A 214 -8.48 -1.56 -16.69
CA GLY A 214 -9.58 -2.51 -16.87
C GLY A 214 -10.62 -2.04 -17.89
N GLU A 215 -10.97 -0.75 -17.88
CA GLU A 215 -11.90 -0.15 -18.84
C GLU A 215 -11.35 -0.19 -20.27
N ASN A 216 -10.08 0.14 -20.47
CA ASN A 216 -9.46 0.09 -21.79
C ASN A 216 -9.38 -1.34 -22.35
N SER A 217 -9.12 -2.33 -21.51
CA SER A 217 -9.05 -3.73 -21.94
C SER A 217 -10.41 -4.36 -22.23
N ALA A 218 -11.52 -3.73 -21.85
CA ALA A 218 -12.87 -4.18 -22.17
C ALA A 218 -13.41 -3.55 -23.47
N ASN A 219 -12.76 -2.51 -23.99
CA ASN A 219 -13.11 -1.79 -25.21
C ASN A 219 -12.25 -2.19 -26.43
N ASP A 220 -11.28 -3.09 -26.24
CA ASP A 220 -10.45 -3.72 -27.28
C ASP A 220 -10.92 -5.17 -27.51
#